data_AF-X0YV58-F1
#
_entry.id   AF-X0YV58-F1
#
_cell.length_a   1.000
_cell.length_b   1.000
_cell.length_c   1.000
_cell.angle_alpha   90.00
_cell.angle_beta   90.00
_cell.angle_gamma   90.00
#
_symmetry.space_group_name_H-M   'P 1'
#
loop_
_entity.id
_entity.type
_entity.pdbx_description
1 polymer ?
#
loop_
_entity_poly.entity_id
_entity_poly.type
_entity_poly.pdbx_seq_one_letter_code
_entity_poly.pdbx_strand_id
1 'polypeptide(L)'
;MKIVHIRINNLIYTAGSNNKVQFQLLEALIEKVSIEFNIKYDIESYISYGNFSTTMLNSFNKNIDDIIAGFNELGTVKELKVPCMVCNTVLPIIVKKSFIENSESFPVPLVYTHNGHAILCFIDKNYDIRGVELVNITG
;
A
#
# COMPACT_ATOMS: atom_id res chain seq x y z
N MET A 1 -8.89 -4.59 14.00
CA MET A 1 -7.54 -4.06 13.74
C MET A 1 -7.06 -4.66 12.43
N LYS A 2 -6.49 -3.85 11.53
CA LYS A 2 -5.92 -4.29 10.25
C LYS A 2 -4.41 -4.17 10.32
N ILE A 3 -3.69 -5.19 9.90
CA ILE A 3 -2.22 -5.24 9.94
C ILE A 3 -1.72 -5.68 8.57
N VAL A 4 -0.70 -4.99 8.06
CA VAL A 4 0.07 -5.37 6.88
C VAL A 4 1.50 -5.60 7.29
N HIS A 5 2.10 -6.66 6.77
CA HIS A 5 3.52 -6.92 6.88
C HIS A 5 4.11 -7.08 5.48
N ILE A 6 5.26 -6.47 5.23
CA ILE A 6 6.03 -6.65 4.00
C ILE A 6 7.46 -7.00 4.40
N ARG A 7 7.97 -8.08 3.81
CA ARG A 7 9.39 -8.41 3.91
C ARG A 7 10.12 -7.80 2.73
N ILE A 8 11.11 -6.96 3.01
CA ILE A 8 12.01 -6.38 2.02
C ILE A 8 13.43 -6.73 2.46
N ASN A 9 14.12 -7.54 1.65
CA ASN A 9 15.43 -8.13 1.98
C ASN A 9 15.41 -8.82 3.36
N ASN A 10 16.24 -8.33 4.28
CA ASN A 10 16.40 -8.86 5.64
C ASN A 10 15.53 -8.15 6.69
N LEU A 11 14.65 -7.25 6.26
CA LEU A 11 13.77 -6.48 7.14
C LEU A 11 12.31 -6.89 6.98
N ILE A 12 11.59 -6.84 8.08
CA ILE A 12 10.13 -6.99 8.12
C ILE A 12 9.55 -5.66 8.58
N TYR A 13 8.79 -5.02 7.71
CA TYR A 13 8.06 -3.80 8.02
C TYR A 13 6.62 -4.16 8.33
N THR A 14 6.09 -3.62 9.42
CA THR A 14 4.71 -3.86 9.85
C THR A 14 3.99 -2.53 10.08
N ALA A 15 2.80 -2.38 9.51
CA ALA A 15 1.92 -1.24 9.76
C ALA A 15 0.56 -1.74 10.24
N GLY A 16 0.09 -1.17 11.34
CA GLY A 16 -1.23 -1.43 11.92
C GLY A 16 -2.13 -0.22 11.81
N SER A 17 -3.41 -0.45 11.57
CA SER A 17 -4.42 0.63 11.56
C SER A 17 -5.81 0.11 11.93
N ASN A 18 -6.77 1.04 11.96
CA ASN A 18 -8.18 0.69 12.09
C ASN A 18 -8.67 -0.05 10.83
N ASN A 19 -9.81 -0.76 10.94
CA ASN A 19 -10.32 -1.57 9.83
C ASN A 19 -10.78 -0.75 8.60
N LYS A 20 -10.97 0.57 8.75
CA LYS A 20 -11.47 1.47 7.69
C LYS A 20 -10.36 1.85 6.69
N VAL A 21 -9.09 1.79 7.09
CA VAL A 21 -7.96 2.09 6.19
C VAL A 21 -7.80 0.96 5.17
N GLN A 22 -7.60 1.28 3.89
CA GLN A 22 -7.41 0.28 2.83
C GLN A 22 -6.02 -0.41 2.94
N PHE A 23 -5.92 -1.68 2.54
CA PHE A 23 -4.64 -2.41 2.56
C PHE A 23 -3.58 -1.72 1.69
N GLN A 24 -3.98 -1.28 0.49
CA GLN A 24 -3.12 -0.56 -0.46
C GLN A 24 -2.49 0.71 0.13
N LEU A 25 -3.20 1.44 0.99
CA LEU A 25 -2.65 2.61 1.69
C LEU A 25 -1.53 2.22 2.66
N LEU A 26 -1.73 1.15 3.44
CA LEU A 26 -0.74 0.66 4.41
C LEU A 26 0.50 0.11 3.70
N GLU A 27 0.30 -0.63 2.60
CA GLU A 27 1.39 -1.12 1.77
C GLU A 27 2.20 0.03 1.16
N ALA A 28 1.53 1.07 0.65
CA ALA A 28 2.18 2.25 0.11
C ALA A 28 2.96 3.04 1.17
N LEU A 29 2.43 3.13 2.39
CA LEU A 29 3.13 3.72 3.53
C LEU A 29 4.39 2.93 3.89
N ILE A 30 4.28 1.61 4.03
CA ILE A 30 5.42 0.73 4.31
C ILE A 30 6.49 0.87 3.24
N GLU A 31 6.10 0.88 1.96
CA GLU A 31 7.02 1.02 0.84
C GLU A 31 7.81 2.32 0.92
N LYS A 32 7.13 3.44 1.16
CA LYS A 32 7.78 4.75 1.29
C LYS A 32 8.68 4.82 2.52
N VAL A 33 8.21 4.34 3.66
CA VAL A 33 9.00 4.27 4.90
C VAL A 33 10.25 3.41 4.69
N SER A 34 10.13 2.26 4.03
CA SER A 34 11.26 1.39 3.70
C SER A 34 12.30 2.11 2.84
N ILE A 35 11.87 2.82 1.79
CA ILE A 35 12.78 3.57 0.92
C ILE A 35 13.55 4.62 1.72
N GLU A 36 12.84 5.47 2.48
CA GLU A 36 13.48 6.54 3.27
C GLU A 36 14.38 5.98 4.38
N PHE A 37 13.98 4.87 4.99
CA PHE A 37 14.76 4.20 6.02
C PHE A 37 16.09 3.67 5.43
N ASN A 38 16.02 2.98 4.31
CA ASN A 38 17.20 2.41 3.64
C ASN A 38 18.12 3.51 3.11
N ILE A 39 17.59 4.62 2.58
CA ILE A 39 18.39 5.76 2.14
C ILE A 39 19.12 6.41 3.32
N LYS A 40 18.43 6.63 4.44
CA LYS A 40 19.00 7.35 5.58
C LYS A 40 20.09 6.54 6.29
N TYR A 41 19.88 5.24 6.43
CA TYR A 41 20.75 4.40 7.24
C TYR A 41 21.63 3.46 6.44
N ASP A 42 21.40 3.20 5.15
CA ASP A 42 22.13 2.15 4.42
C ASP A 42 22.15 0.83 5.23
N ILE A 43 20.95 0.27 5.41
CA ILE A 43 20.67 -0.90 6.27
C ILE A 43 21.63 -2.07 6.03
N GLU A 44 22.01 -2.33 4.78
CA GLU A 44 22.86 -3.48 4.45
C GLU A 44 24.23 -3.34 5.09
N SER A 45 24.80 -2.13 5.06
CA SER A 45 26.00 -1.79 5.80
C SER A 45 25.78 -1.97 7.31
N TYR A 46 24.71 -1.43 7.89
CA TYR A 46 24.46 -1.53 9.33
C TYR A 46 24.28 -2.96 9.85
N ILE A 47 23.55 -3.80 9.12
CA ILE A 47 23.35 -5.21 9.49
C ILE A 47 24.68 -5.96 9.42
N SER A 48 25.55 -5.64 8.45
CA SER A 48 26.84 -6.32 8.28
C SER A 48 27.81 -6.13 9.46
N TYR A 49 27.74 -5.00 10.18
CA TYR A 49 28.60 -4.71 11.33
C TYR A 49 28.14 -5.38 12.64
N GLY A 50 26.94 -5.95 12.69
CA GLY A 50 26.43 -6.80 13.79
C GLY A 50 26.16 -6.12 15.14
N ASN A 51 26.72 -4.93 15.40
CA ASN A 51 26.57 -4.18 16.63
C ASN A 51 26.10 -2.74 16.34
N PHE A 52 24.80 -2.48 16.41
CA PHE A 52 24.26 -1.12 16.38
C PHE A 52 23.27 -0.89 17.53
N SER A 53 23.25 0.35 18.04
CA SER A 53 22.30 0.77 19.07
C SER A 53 20.98 1.18 18.45
N THR A 54 19.87 0.68 18.97
CA THR A 54 18.51 1.09 18.58
C THR A 54 18.26 2.58 18.79
N THR A 55 18.99 3.22 19.71
CA THR A 55 18.90 4.67 19.95
C THR A 55 19.28 5.50 18.72
N MET A 56 20.17 4.99 17.86
CA MET A 56 20.54 5.68 16.62
C MET A 56 19.35 5.80 15.65
N LEU A 57 18.40 4.87 15.73
CA LEU A 57 17.22 4.83 14.88
C LEU A 57 16.09 5.75 15.36
N ASN A 58 16.13 6.19 16.62
CA ASN A 58 15.08 7.05 17.21
C ASN A 58 14.87 8.35 16.43
N SER A 59 15.92 8.86 15.78
CA SER A 59 15.82 10.05 14.94
C SER A 59 14.89 9.87 13.73
N PHE A 60 14.57 8.62 13.37
CA PHE A 60 13.66 8.29 12.28
C PHE A 60 12.18 8.45 12.65
N ASN A 61 11.83 8.48 13.94
CA ASN A 61 10.43 8.70 14.35
C ASN A 61 9.87 10.01 13.75
N LYS A 62 10.68 11.07 13.74
CA LYS A 62 10.31 12.33 13.09
C LYS A 62 10.08 12.17 11.59
N ASN A 63 10.92 11.38 10.91
CA ASN A 63 10.73 11.08 9.49
C ASN A 63 9.41 10.34 9.24
N ILE A 64 9.03 9.41 10.11
CA ILE A 64 7.74 8.71 10.02
C ILE A 64 6.58 9.69 10.16
N ASP A 65 6.64 10.57 11.16
CA ASP A 65 5.60 11.59 11.38
C ASP A 65 5.47 12.52 10.17
N ASP A 66 6.60 12.97 9.61
CA ASP A 66 6.64 13.81 8.42
C ASP A 66 6.06 13.09 7.19
N ILE A 67 6.39 11.79 7.00
CA ILE A 67 5.85 10.96 5.90
C ILE A 67 4.33 10.79 6.05
N ILE A 68 3.83 10.54 7.26
CA ILE A 68 2.40 10.36 7.50
C ILE A 68 1.65 11.68 7.27
N ALA A 69 2.17 12.80 7.79
CA ALA A 69 1.56 14.11 7.64
C ALA A 69 1.50 14.55 6.17
N GLY A 70 2.56 14.30 5.40
CA GLY A 70 2.67 14.65 3.98
C GLY A 70 2.20 13.56 3.01
N PHE A 71 1.62 12.46 3.47
CA PHE A 71 1.46 11.24 2.66
C PHE A 71 0.72 11.45 1.33
N ASN A 72 -0.31 12.30 1.33
CA ASN A 72 -1.10 12.61 0.14
C ASN A 72 -0.29 13.31 -0.96
N GLU A 73 0.77 14.04 -0.59
CA GLU A 73 1.63 14.80 -1.51
C GLU A 73 2.72 13.91 -2.13
N LEU A 74 3.00 12.76 -1.53
CA LEU A 74 4.04 11.84 -1.98
C LEU A 74 3.69 11.13 -3.29
N GLY A 75 2.43 11.20 -3.72
CA GLY A 75 1.99 10.64 -4.99
C GLY A 75 2.20 9.13 -5.12
N THR A 76 2.22 8.39 -4.01
CA THR A 76 2.45 6.92 -3.95
C THR A 76 1.19 6.12 -4.27
N VAL A 77 0.02 6.76 -4.20
CA VAL A 77 -1.28 6.14 -4.45
C VAL A 77 -2.09 6.94 -5.47
N LYS A 78 -3.10 6.32 -6.05
CA LYS A 78 -4.10 6.96 -6.91
C LYS A 78 -5.50 6.51 -6.51
N GLU A 79 -6.42 7.47 -6.42
CA GLU A 79 -7.84 7.18 -6.20
C GLU A 79 -8.53 6.86 -7.53
N LEU A 80 -9.23 5.72 -7.57
CA LEU A 80 -10.02 5.24 -8.71
C LEU A 80 -11.49 5.18 -8.32
N LYS A 81 -12.36 5.54 -9.26
CA LYS A 81 -13.81 5.49 -9.10
C LYS A 81 -14.34 4.17 -9.64
N VAL A 82 -14.79 3.28 -8.76
CA VAL A 82 -15.29 1.96 -9.13
C VAL A 82 -16.77 1.83 -8.79
N PRO A 83 -17.64 1.54 -9.77
CA PRO A 83 -19.06 1.30 -9.51
C PRO A 83 -19.30 0.00 -8.75
N CYS A 84 -20.14 0.05 -7.72
CA CYS A 84 -20.76 -1.11 -7.11
C CYS A 84 -22.18 -1.24 -7.65
N MET A 85 -22.41 -2.22 -8.52
CA MET A 85 -23.71 -2.43 -9.16
C MET A 85 -24.79 -2.86 -8.15
N VAL A 86 -24.41 -3.51 -7.06
CA VAL A 86 -25.36 -3.99 -6.03
C VAL A 86 -25.85 -2.84 -5.14
N CYS A 87 -24.94 -1.94 -4.74
CA CYS A 87 -25.29 -0.77 -3.91
C CYS A 87 -25.78 0.42 -4.74
N ASN A 88 -25.64 0.37 -6.06
CA ASN A 88 -25.89 1.49 -6.97
C ASN A 88 -25.11 2.77 -6.58
N THR A 89 -23.84 2.61 -6.21
CA THR A 89 -22.96 3.69 -5.77
C THR A 89 -21.59 3.60 -6.42
N VAL A 90 -20.92 4.74 -6.61
CA VAL A 90 -19.51 4.79 -7.02
C VAL A 90 -18.63 4.87 -5.79
N LEU A 91 -17.66 3.96 -5.69
CA LEU A 91 -16.76 3.82 -4.55
C LEU A 91 -15.38 4.38 -4.89
N PRO A 92 -14.78 5.22 -4.02
CA PRO A 92 -13.39 5.61 -4.15
C PRO A 92 -12.48 4.49 -3.63
N ILE A 93 -11.74 3.85 -4.53
CA ILE A 93 -10.74 2.83 -4.21
C ILE A 93 -9.36 3.43 -4.36
N ILE A 94 -8.51 3.25 -3.36
CA ILE A 94 -7.14 3.77 -3.37
C ILE A 94 -6.23 2.63 -3.79
N VAL A 95 -5.47 2.85 -4.85
CA VAL A 95 -4.56 1.86 -5.43
C VAL A 95 -3.14 2.36 -5.31
N LYS A 96 -2.23 1.50 -4.84
CA LYS A 96 -0.80 1.80 -4.80
C LYS A 96 -0.25 1.87 -6.21
N LYS A 97 0.51 2.92 -6.54
CA LYS A 97 1.02 3.11 -7.90
C LYS A 97 1.97 2.00 -8.35
N SER A 98 2.89 1.61 -7.47
CA SER A 98 3.85 0.53 -7.74
C SER A 98 3.18 -0.83 -7.99
N PHE A 99 1.94 -1.04 -7.52
CA PHE A 99 1.17 -2.25 -7.84
C PHE A 99 0.78 -2.31 -9.33
N ILE A 100 0.46 -1.15 -9.93
CA ILE A 100 0.12 -1.05 -11.35
C ILE A 100 1.37 -0.94 -12.21
N GLU A 101 2.32 -0.09 -11.81
CA GLU A 101 3.53 0.22 -12.59
C GLU A 101 4.47 -0.99 -12.74
N ASN A 102 4.53 -1.86 -11.73
CA ASN A 102 5.37 -3.06 -11.76
C ASN A 102 4.61 -4.31 -12.26
N SER A 103 3.37 -4.18 -12.73
CA SER A 103 2.62 -5.33 -13.25
C SER A 103 3.22 -5.81 -14.57
N GLU A 104 3.37 -7.13 -14.71
CA GLU A 104 3.87 -7.77 -15.94
C GLU A 104 2.85 -7.73 -17.08
N SER A 105 1.56 -7.54 -16.76
CA SER A 105 0.47 -7.56 -17.73
C SER A 105 -0.67 -6.60 -17.37
N PHE A 106 -1.45 -6.23 -18.39
CA PHE A 106 -2.58 -5.32 -18.25
C PHE A 106 -3.80 -5.86 -19.00
N PRO A 107 -5.02 -5.61 -18.50
CA PRO A 107 -5.34 -4.87 -17.28
C PRO A 107 -5.03 -5.67 -16.00
N VAL A 108 -4.62 -4.98 -14.94
CA VAL A 108 -4.32 -5.53 -13.62
C VAL A 108 -5.63 -5.80 -12.87
N PRO A 109 -5.90 -7.04 -12.44
CA PRO A 109 -7.06 -7.35 -11.60
C PRO A 109 -6.81 -6.90 -10.15
N LEU A 110 -7.80 -6.22 -9.57
CA LEU A 110 -7.82 -5.88 -8.15
C LEU A 110 -9.19 -6.23 -7.56
N VAL A 111 -9.20 -6.97 -6.45
CA VAL A 111 -10.43 -7.28 -5.72
C VAL A 111 -10.59 -6.29 -4.57
N TYR A 112 -11.77 -5.69 -4.48
CA TYR A 112 -12.16 -4.80 -3.40
C TYR A 112 -13.47 -5.25 -2.76
N THR A 113 -13.46 -5.36 -1.43
CA THR A 113 -14.63 -5.76 -0.66
C THR A 113 -15.36 -4.55 -0.10
N HIS A 114 -16.64 -4.42 -0.42
CA HIS A 114 -17.51 -3.34 0.06
C HIS A 114 -18.86 -3.90 0.53
N ASN A 115 -19.23 -3.66 1.79
CA ASN A 115 -20.51 -4.06 2.38
C ASN A 115 -20.88 -5.55 2.13
N GLY A 116 -19.88 -6.44 2.16
CA GLY A 116 -20.08 -7.87 1.91
C GLY A 116 -20.05 -8.29 0.43
N HIS A 117 -19.91 -7.34 -0.49
CA HIS A 117 -19.72 -7.61 -1.92
C HIS A 117 -18.23 -7.61 -2.27
N ALA A 118 -17.78 -8.56 -3.07
CA ALA A 118 -16.46 -8.50 -3.68
C ALA A 118 -16.58 -8.02 -5.12
N ILE A 119 -15.86 -6.94 -5.43
CA ILE A 119 -15.84 -6.28 -6.72
C ILE A 119 -14.47 -6.52 -7.31
N LEU A 120 -14.41 -7.21 -8.45
CA LEU A 120 -13.20 -7.36 -9.24
C LEU A 120 -13.15 -6.20 -10.25
N CYS A 121 -12.12 -5.37 -10.18
CA CYS A 121 -11.88 -4.32 -11.15
C CYS A 121 -10.62 -4.59 -11.98
N PHE A 122 -10.70 -4.27 -13.26
CA PHE A 122 -9.60 -4.39 -14.21
C PHE A 122 -9.03 -3.01 -14.50
N ILE A 123 -7.82 -2.75 -14.03
CA ILE A 123 -7.16 -1.43 -14.06
C ILE A 123 -6.07 -1.45 -15.14
N ASP A 124 -6.08 -0.51 -16.08
CA ASP A 124 -5.01 -0.44 -17.07
C ASP A 124 -3.79 0.40 -16.61
N LYS A 125 -2.79 0.51 -17.49
CA LYS A 125 -1.56 1.29 -17.25
C LYS A 125 -1.79 2.80 -17.03
N ASN A 126 -2.91 3.34 -17.50
CA ASN A 126 -3.29 4.74 -17.31
C ASN A 126 -4.14 4.93 -16.04
N TYR A 127 -4.39 3.85 -15.32
CA TYR A 127 -5.29 3.73 -14.18
C TYR A 127 -6.76 3.97 -14.55
N ASP A 128 -7.15 3.66 -15.79
CA ASP A 128 -8.54 3.62 -16.19
C ASP A 128 -9.14 2.25 -15.84
N ILE A 129 -10.38 2.26 -15.37
CA ILE A 129 -11.15 1.04 -15.14
C ILE A 129 -11.67 0.53 -16.48
N ARG A 130 -11.21 -0.65 -16.91
CA ARG A 130 -11.60 -1.28 -18.18
C ARG A 130 -12.77 -2.25 -18.04
N GLY A 131 -13.01 -2.75 -16.83
CA GLY A 131 -14.11 -3.64 -16.52
C GLY A 131 -14.31 -3.78 -15.02
N VAL A 132 -15.54 -4.10 -14.62
CA VAL A 132 -15.92 -4.34 -13.24
C VAL A 132 -16.86 -5.53 -13.19
N GLU A 133 -16.55 -6.51 -12.36
CA GLU A 133 -17.34 -7.71 -12.17
C GLU A 133 -17.67 -7.90 -10.69
N LEU A 134 -18.88 -8.40 -10.42
CA LEU A 134 -19.22 -8.90 -9.11
C LEU A 134 -18.72 -10.34 -9.00
N VAL A 135 -17.90 -10.63 -8.00
CA VAL A 135 -17.33 -11.96 -7.80
C VAL A 135 -17.80 -12.56 -6.49
N ASN A 136 -17.89 -13.89 -6.46
CA ASN A 136 -18.23 -14.61 -5.24
C ASN A 136 -17.05 -14.61 -4.28
N ILE A 137 -17.33 -14.43 -2.98
CA ILE A 137 -16.35 -14.62 -1.92
C ILE A 137 -16.34 -16.11 -1.56
N THR A 138 -15.40 -16.86 -2.10
CA THR A 138 -15.17 -18.27 -1.72
C THR A 138 -13.96 -18.35 -0.80
N GLY A 139 -14.15 -18.91 0.40
CA GLY A 139 -13.11 -19.06 1.43
C GLY A 139 -12.31 -20.34 1.30
#